data_AF-A0AAV9ENY6-F1
#
_entry.id   AF-A0AAV9ENY6-F1
#
_cell.length_a   1.000
_cell.length_b   1.000
_cell.length_c   1.000
_cell.angle_alpha   90.00
_cell.angle_beta   90.00
_cell.angle_gamma   90.00
#
_symmetry.space_group_name_H-M   'P 1'
#
loop_
_entity.id
_entity.type
_entity.pdbx_description
1 polymer ?
#
loop_
_entity_poly.entity_id
_entity_poly.type
_entity_poly.pdbx_seq_one_letter_code
_entity_poly.pdbx_strand_id
1 'polypeptide(L)' 'MVMYGGSRLERDPDTWEDPLKFSPQRFLDSGIDYRGHDFKFLPFGAGRRMCPGCHWQANSFTLSWLHLFMTLNGTFLME' A
#
# COMPACT_ATOMS: atom_id res chain seq x y z
N MET A 1 -22.33 11.61 6.64
CA MET A 1 -20.94 11.37 6.19
C MET A 1 -20.27 10.56 7.29
N VAL A 2 -20.04 9.26 7.09
CA VAL A 2 -19.35 8.43 8.09
C VAL A 2 -17.86 8.61 7.86
N MET A 3 -17.18 9.23 8.83
CA MET A 3 -15.72 9.35 8.81
C MET A 3 -15.14 8.20 9.61
N TYR A 4 -14.41 7.30 8.95
CA TYR A 4 -13.54 6.37 9.66
C TYR A 4 -12.20 7.08 9.89
N GLY A 5 -11.74 7.17 11.14
CA GLY A 5 -10.41 7.69 11.42
C GLY A 5 -9.36 6.75 10.84
N GLY A 6 -8.76 7.10 9.70
CA GLY A 6 -7.79 6.23 9.00
C GLY A 6 -6.64 5.77 9.90
N SER A 7 -6.12 6.69 10.73
CA SER A 7 -5.07 6.38 11.71
C SER A 7 -5.47 5.38 12.79
N ARG A 8 -6.77 5.29 13.10
CA ARG A 8 -7.29 4.31 14.08
C ARG A 8 -7.42 2.94 13.43
N LEU A 9 -7.92 2.85 12.20
CA LEU A 9 -8.05 1.58 11.48
C LEU A 9 -6.69 0.91 11.20
N GLU A 10 -5.68 1.70 10.84
CA GLU A 10 -4.35 1.20 10.52
C GLU A 10 -3.55 0.79 11.76
N ARG A 11 -3.90 1.33 12.93
CA ARG A 11 -3.17 1.10 14.19
C ARG A 11 -3.96 0.35 15.26
N ASP A 12 -5.10 -0.20 14.88
CA ASP A 12 -5.97 -0.93 15.78
C ASP A 12 -5.35 -2.30 16.16
N PRO A 13 -5.01 -2.55 17.43
CA PRO A 13 -4.43 -3.83 17.85
C PRO A 13 -5.41 -4.99 17.73
N ASP A 14 -6.73 -4.74 17.71
CA ASP A 14 -7.74 -5.79 17.52
C ASP A 14 -7.79 -6.28 16.06
N THR A 15 -7.34 -5.42 15.11
CA THR A 15 -7.38 -5.70 13.68
C THR A 15 -6.00 -6.12 13.12
N TRP A 16 -4.91 -5.63 13.72
CA TRP A 16 -3.56 -5.84 13.24
C TRP A 16 -2.62 -6.27 14.36
N GLU A 17 -1.90 -7.38 14.14
CA GLU A 17 -0.78 -7.78 15.01
C GLU A 17 0.37 -6.77 14.88
N ASP A 18 0.92 -6.34 16.02
CA ASP A 18 1.99 -5.34 16.14
C ASP A 18 1.77 -4.09 15.24
N PRO A 19 0.70 -3.29 15.45
CA PRO A 19 0.28 -2.25 14.52
C PRO A 19 1.30 -1.10 14.32
N LEU A 20 2.24 -0.94 15.26
CA LEU A 20 3.29 0.09 15.19
C LEU A 20 4.58 -0.41 14.54
N LYS A 21 4.68 -1.71 14.25
CA LYS A 21 5.86 -2.31 13.63
C LYS A 21 5.75 -2.23 12.12
N PHE A 22 6.79 -1.72 11.47
CA PHE A 22 6.90 -1.77 10.02
C PHE A 22 7.21 -3.20 9.55
N SER A 23 6.18 -3.94 9.13
CA SER A 23 6.30 -5.31 8.59
C SER A 23 5.62 -5.43 7.23
N PRO A 24 6.32 -5.18 6.10
CA PRO A 24 5.74 -5.29 4.77
C PRO A 24 5.32 -6.73 4.42
N GLN A 25 5.92 -7.74 5.06
CA GLN A 25 5.62 -9.15 4.82
C GLN A 25 4.16 -9.51 5.11
N ARG A 26 3.50 -8.79 6.00
CA ARG A 26 2.09 -9.00 6.34
C ARG A 26 1.13 -8.86 5.16
N PHE A 27 1.55 -8.21 4.07
CA PHE A 27 0.72 -8.01 2.89
C PHE A 27 0.98 -9.04 1.78
N LEU A 28 2.13 -9.73 1.79
CA LEU A 28 2.56 -10.61 0.68
C LEU A 28 1.65 -11.82 0.48
N ASP A 29 1.17 -12.46 1.57
CA ASP A 29 0.34 -13.68 1.51
C ASP A 29 -1.06 -13.49 2.11
N SER A 30 -1.44 -12.25 2.43
CA SER A 30 -2.67 -11.97 3.19
C SER A 30 -3.93 -11.83 2.33
N GLY A 31 -3.79 -11.80 0.99
CA GLY A 31 -4.88 -11.51 0.06
C GLY A 31 -5.43 -10.07 0.14
N ILE A 32 -4.88 -9.25 1.03
CA ILE A 32 -5.35 -7.88 1.30
C ILE A 32 -5.00 -6.99 0.12
N ASP A 33 -5.99 -6.26 -0.40
CA ASP A 33 -5.81 -5.34 -1.51
C ASP A 33 -6.10 -3.87 -1.14
N TYR A 34 -5.51 -2.94 -1.90
CA TYR A 34 -5.79 -1.52 -1.76
C TYR A 34 -7.03 -1.08 -2.56
N ARG A 35 -7.76 -2.02 -3.19
CA ARG A 35 -8.94 -1.74 -4.04
C ARG A 35 -10.21 -1.56 -3.21
N GLY A 36 -10.07 -1.44 -1.90
CA GLY A 36 -11.18 -1.09 -1.00
C GLY A 36 -12.18 -2.22 -0.79
N HIS A 37 -11.79 -3.47 -1.03
CA HIS A 37 -12.56 -4.65 -0.62
C HIS A 37 -12.32 -4.98 0.86
N ASP A 38 -11.11 -4.70 1.36
CA ASP A 38 -10.71 -4.92 2.75
C ASP A 38 -10.91 -3.66 3.60
N PHE A 39 -11.96 -3.64 4.41
CA PHE A 39 -12.27 -2.48 5.27
C PHE A 39 -11.23 -2.20 6.37
N LYS A 40 -10.37 -3.18 6.68
CA LYS A 40 -9.21 -3.01 7.57
C LYS A 40 -8.06 -2.22 6.93
N PHE A 41 -8.05 -2.10 5.60
CA PHE A 41 -6.96 -1.49 4.84
C PHE A 41 -7.49 -0.57 3.74
N LEU A 42 -7.62 0.72 4.04
CA LEU A 42 -8.23 1.72 3.17
C LEU A 42 -7.32 2.93 2.90
N PRO A 43 -6.08 2.74 2.42
CA PRO A 43 -5.13 3.84 2.23
C PRO A 43 -5.62 4.90 1.23
N PHE A 44 -6.47 4.48 0.28
CA PHE A 44 -7.08 5.34 -0.74
C PHE A 44 -8.60 5.50 -0.58
N GLY A 45 -9.16 5.06 0.55
CA GLY A 45 -10.60 4.92 0.73
C GLY A 45 -11.21 3.75 -0.05
N ALA A 46 -12.54 3.67 -0.10
CA ALA A 46 -13.28 2.61 -0.77
C ALA A 46 -14.51 3.13 -1.53
N GLY A 47 -15.02 2.31 -2.45
CA GLY A 47 -16.26 2.55 -3.20
C GLY A 47 -16.19 3.78 -4.11
N ARG A 48 -17.33 4.45 -4.31
CA ARG A 48 -17.48 5.60 -5.25
C ARG A 48 -16.68 6.85 -4.86
N ARG A 49 -16.11 6.89 -3.66
CA ARG A 49 -15.33 8.01 -3.12
C ARG A 49 -13.84 7.67 -2.95
N MET A 50 -13.40 6.53 -3.48
CA MET A 50 -11.99 6.16 -3.51
C MET A 50 -11.17 7.20 -4.28
N CYS A 51 -9.92 7.39 -3.89
CA CYS A 51 -8.97 8.25 -4.60
C CYS A 51 -8.93 7.86 -6.09
N PRO A 52 -9.25 8.78 -7.02
CA PRO A 52 -9.21 8.48 -8.45
C PRO A 52 -7.79 8.21 -8.97
N GLY A 53 -6.76 8.65 -8.22
CA GLY A 53 -5.35 8.47 -8.54
C GLY A 53 -4.71 7.18 -8.00
N CYS A 54 -5.47 6.28 -7.36
CA CYS A 54 -4.90 5.08 -6.71
C CYS A 54 -4.11 4.20 -7.69
N HIS A 55 -4.65 3.94 -8.89
CA HIS A 55 -3.99 3.13 -9.92
C HIS A 55 -2.74 3.81 -10.47
N TRP A 56 -2.81 5.13 -10.73
CA TRP A 56 -1.66 5.89 -11.18
C TRP A 56 -0.53 5.80 -10.15
N GLN A 57 -0.84 6.05 -8.87
CA GLN A 57 0.17 6.06 -7.82
C GLN A 57 0.82 4.70 -7.60
N ALA A 58 0.05 3.60 -7.64
CA ALA A 58 0.60 2.24 -7.57
C ALA A 58 1.58 1.94 -8.71
N ASN A 59 1.21 2.30 -9.95
CA ASN A 59 2.04 2.07 -11.12
C ASN A 59 3.29 2.97 -11.12
N SER A 60 3.14 4.26 -10.82
CA SER A 60 4.26 5.19 -10.74
C SER A 60 5.26 4.75 -9.67
N PHE A 61 4.79 4.34 -8.49
CA PHE A 61 5.68 3.86 -7.43
C PHE A 61 6.46 2.62 -7.86
N THR A 62 5.79 1.65 -8.51
CA THR A 62 6.44 0.43 -9.00
C THR A 62 7.52 0.74 -10.04
N LEU A 63 7.24 1.63 -10.99
CA LEU A 63 8.20 2.02 -12.02
C LEU A 63 9.37 2.81 -11.44
N SER A 64 9.11 3.77 -10.55
CA SER A 64 10.15 4.54 -9.87
C SER A 64 11.05 3.64 -9.03
N TRP A 65 10.46 2.65 -8.34
CA TRP A 65 11.21 1.69 -7.54
C TRP A 65 12.08 0.77 -8.41
N LEU A 66 11.53 0.26 -9.52
CA LEU A 66 12.29 -0.55 -10.49
C LEU A 66 13.48 0.24 -11.06
N HIS A 67 13.26 1.50 -11.46
CA HIS A 67 14.31 2.35 -12.00
C HIS A 67 15.42 2.62 -10.96
N LEU A 68 15.03 2.90 -9.72
CA LEU A 68 15.99 3.09 -8.62
C LEU A 68 16.77 1.80 -8.34
N PHE A 69 16.09 0.66 -8.29
CA PHE A 69 16.73 -0.64 -8.07
C PHE A 69 17.74 -0.97 -9.16
N MET A 70 17.40 -0.76 -10.43
CA MET A 70 18.31 -0.98 -11.56
C MET A 70 19.53 -0.04 -11.53
N THR A 71 19.31 1.23 -11.18
CA THR A 71 20.37 2.23 -11.07
C THR A 71 21.34 1.91 -9.93
N LEU A 72 20.82 1.48 -8.77
CA LEU A 72 21.63 1.21 -7.59
C LEU A 72 22.39 -0.14 -7.66
N ASN A 73 21.87 -1.13 -8.38
CA ASN A 73 22.51 -2.45 -8.52
C ASN A 73 23.41 -2.58 -9.75
N GLY A 74 23.60 -1.49 -10.51
CA GLY A 74 24.57 -1.46 -11.61
C GLY A 74 24.23 -2.36 -12.82
N THR A 75 23.02 -2.90 -12.92
CA THR A 75 22.58 -3.75 -14.04
C THR A 75 22.35 -2.98 -15.34
N PHE A 76 22.74 -1.70 -15.39
CA PHE A 76 22.64 -0.82 -16.56
C PHE A 76 23.94 -0.79 -17.40
N LEU A 77 25.00 -1.49 -17.02
CA LEU A 77 26.27 -1.57 -17.77
C LEU A 77 26.69 -3.02 -18.08
N MET A 78 25.83 -3.77 -18.77
CA MET A 78 26.25 -4.96 -19.53
C MET A 78 25.65 -4.91 -20.95
N GLU A 79 25.86 -3.79 -21.63
CA GLU A 79 26.43 -3.80 -22.99
C GLU A 79 27.80 -3.13 -22.91
#